data_AF-A0A9P9KJE5-F1
#
_entry.id   AF-A0A9P9KJE5-F1
#
_cell.length_a   1.000
_cell.length_b   1.000
_cell.length_c   1.000
_cell.angle_alpha   90.00
_cell.angle_beta   90.00
_cell.angle_gamma   90.00
#
_symmetry.space_group_name_H-M   'P 1'
#
loop_
_entity.id
_entity.type
_entity.pdbx_description
1 polymer ?
#
loop_
_entity_poly.entity_id
_entity_poly.type
_entity_poly.pdbx_seq_one_letter_code
_entity_poly.pdbx_strand_id
1 'polypeptide(L)'
;MSEKRCRILQTQLSSADKQPRPVLTSLNGDNSWLMSFPRPETERAAAGKVFYHVVFEPWLEGPTSMLGSWFINISLSSSPAIPDAEAVKDVVREIEDAAAIHLPQSGDASAEAPKEESGSGGIDAILLGFHYLDHVHEATLRKFSKDIPVIATPEAADIVRPWGHFETIKLIQDLEPSIQSWRTPELHPGEPLPSWLTPIRLPGFAVLNFCLAIVWTHPTDGEGEVHEVILSSPHGTRFEGYLEAFRNAVPKTKMLAMLHGLKESHTLGSQTTLGAKGGLEIYRKVGGVKYWVLSHHSKLLYGGIFLYLAWTQDTQRTVSWMLEEEQKVDPDSAKKEKPNVVEVDNGGSFVLAD
;
A
#
# COMPACT_ATOMS: atom_id res chain seq x y z
N MET A 1 9.72 -20.29 -0.84
CA MET A 1 8.68 -20.10 -1.87
C MET A 1 7.37 -20.74 -1.40
N SER A 2 6.24 -20.05 -1.49
CA SER A 2 4.92 -20.64 -1.19
C SER A 2 4.29 -21.17 -2.49
N GLU A 3 4.09 -22.50 -2.60
CA GLU A 3 3.44 -23.11 -3.79
C GLU A 3 2.08 -22.49 -4.10
N LYS A 4 1.34 -22.08 -3.05
CA LYS A 4 0.05 -21.39 -3.16
C LYS A 4 0.18 -20.05 -3.89
N ARG A 5 1.22 -19.26 -3.57
CA ARG A 5 1.46 -17.94 -4.20
C ARG A 5 1.78 -18.11 -5.68
N CYS A 6 2.72 -18.99 -6.01
CA CYS A 6 3.11 -19.25 -7.40
C CYS A 6 1.89 -19.66 -8.25
N ARG A 7 1.04 -20.56 -7.74
CA ARG A 7 -0.18 -20.98 -8.44
C ARG A 7 -1.18 -19.85 -8.65
N ILE A 8 -1.38 -18.96 -7.67
CA ILE A 8 -2.26 -17.79 -7.81
C ILE A 8 -1.74 -16.86 -8.90
N LEU A 9 -0.45 -16.52 -8.85
CA LEU A 9 0.18 -15.63 -9.83
C LEU A 9 0.10 -16.23 -11.23
N GLN A 10 0.48 -17.49 -11.41
CA GLN A 10 0.36 -18.18 -12.70
C GLN A 10 -1.08 -18.17 -13.21
N THR A 11 -2.06 -18.54 -12.39
CA THR A 11 -3.47 -18.62 -12.84
C THR A 11 -4.02 -17.25 -13.27
N GLN A 12 -3.60 -16.16 -12.61
CA GLN A 12 -4.17 -14.83 -12.85
C GLN A 12 -3.36 -14.01 -13.87
N LEU A 13 -2.06 -14.28 -14.04
CA LEU A 13 -1.15 -13.52 -14.90
C LEU A 13 -0.75 -14.26 -16.18
N SER A 14 -1.12 -15.54 -16.35
CA SER A 14 -0.78 -16.30 -17.57
C SER A 14 -1.77 -16.12 -18.73
N SER A 15 -2.73 -15.19 -18.63
CA SER A 15 -3.79 -15.02 -19.63
C SER A 15 -3.43 -13.86 -20.56
N ALA A 16 -2.89 -14.18 -21.74
CA ALA A 16 -2.50 -13.18 -22.74
C ALA A 16 -3.64 -12.23 -23.16
N ASP A 17 -4.88 -12.72 -23.16
CA ASP A 17 -6.08 -11.96 -23.56
C ASP A 17 -6.53 -10.94 -22.51
N LYS A 18 -5.96 -10.95 -21.31
CA LYS A 18 -6.31 -10.03 -20.23
C LYS A 18 -5.17 -9.04 -20.00
N GLN A 19 -5.51 -7.76 -19.88
CA GLN A 19 -4.52 -6.79 -19.43
C GLN A 19 -4.05 -7.16 -18.01
N PRO A 20 -2.72 -7.07 -17.72
CA PRO A 20 -2.22 -7.30 -16.37
C PRO A 20 -2.87 -6.31 -15.40
N ARG A 21 -3.06 -6.74 -14.16
CA ARG A 21 -3.71 -5.97 -13.09
C ARG A 21 -2.80 -5.87 -11.87
N PRO A 22 -2.97 -4.87 -11.00
CA PRO A 22 -2.09 -4.69 -9.86
C PRO A 22 -2.06 -5.91 -8.94
N VAL A 23 -0.87 -6.22 -8.42
CA VAL A 23 -0.65 -7.34 -7.49
C VAL A 23 -0.24 -6.80 -6.14
N LEU A 24 -0.93 -7.24 -5.09
CA LEU A 24 -0.59 -6.95 -3.69
C LEU A 24 -0.01 -8.23 -3.06
N THR A 25 1.21 -8.15 -2.54
CA THR A 25 1.81 -9.23 -1.76
C THR A 25 2.06 -8.77 -0.33
N SER A 26 1.48 -9.47 0.64
CA SER A 26 1.65 -9.16 2.06
C SER A 26 3.04 -9.61 2.50
N LEU A 27 3.87 -8.70 3.01
CA LEU A 27 5.25 -8.99 3.38
C LEU A 27 5.39 -9.45 4.84
N ASN A 28 4.65 -8.80 5.73
CA ASN A 28 4.69 -9.06 7.16
C ASN A 28 3.37 -9.52 7.79
N GLY A 29 2.29 -9.63 7.00
CA GLY A 29 0.98 -10.01 7.53
C GLY A 29 0.25 -8.88 8.28
N ASP A 30 0.74 -7.64 8.20
CA ASP A 30 0.10 -6.48 8.81
C ASP A 30 -0.05 -5.33 7.81
N ASN A 31 0.90 -4.40 7.72
CA ASN A 31 0.82 -3.21 6.86
C ASN A 31 1.98 -3.04 5.86
N SER A 32 2.91 -4.00 5.78
CA SER A 32 3.98 -3.97 4.77
C SER A 32 3.59 -4.75 3.52
N TRP A 33 3.67 -4.10 2.37
CA TRP A 33 3.22 -4.66 1.09
C TRP A 33 4.25 -4.50 -0.01
N LEU A 34 4.35 -5.49 -0.89
CA LEU A 34 4.88 -5.29 -2.25
C LEU A 34 3.69 -5.04 -3.18
N MET A 35 3.61 -3.83 -3.71
CA MET A 35 2.59 -3.40 -4.67
C MET A 35 3.20 -3.37 -6.07
N SER A 36 2.71 -4.20 -6.97
CA SER A 36 3.22 -4.31 -8.34
C SER A 36 2.18 -3.75 -9.30
N PHE A 37 2.50 -2.63 -9.97
CA PHE A 37 1.59 -1.95 -10.88
C PHE A 37 1.96 -2.24 -12.34
N PRO A 38 1.02 -2.66 -13.19
CA PRO A 38 1.30 -2.90 -14.60
C PRO A 38 1.85 -1.64 -15.27
N ARG A 39 2.97 -1.81 -15.98
CA ARG A 39 3.50 -0.76 -16.85
C ARG A 39 2.63 -0.63 -18.11
N PRO A 40 2.54 0.58 -18.69
CA PRO A 40 2.07 0.76 -20.06
C PRO A 40 2.84 -0.15 -21.01
N GLU A 41 2.17 -0.68 -22.03
CA GLU A 41 2.78 -1.61 -22.99
C GLU A 41 4.04 -1.03 -23.66
N THR A 42 4.01 0.27 -23.97
CA THR A 42 5.14 1.02 -24.55
C THR A 42 6.38 1.05 -23.65
N GLU A 43 6.23 0.93 -22.34
CA GLU A 43 7.35 0.93 -21.38
C GLU A 43 7.89 -0.48 -21.10
N ARG A 44 7.08 -1.53 -21.27
CA ARG A 44 7.47 -2.91 -20.93
C ARG A 44 8.69 -3.38 -21.73
N ALA A 45 8.73 -3.06 -23.02
CA ALA A 45 9.82 -3.43 -23.91
C ALA A 45 11.16 -2.82 -23.45
N ALA A 46 11.13 -1.52 -23.12
CA ALA A 46 12.32 -0.78 -22.70
C ALA A 46 12.77 -1.17 -21.29
N ALA A 47 11.84 -1.46 -20.39
CA ALA A 47 12.13 -1.87 -19.02
C ALA A 47 12.52 -3.35 -18.90
N GLY A 48 12.14 -4.19 -19.88
CA GLY A 48 12.25 -5.64 -19.79
C GLY A 48 11.41 -6.25 -18.65
N LYS A 49 10.39 -5.52 -18.18
CA LYS A 49 9.52 -5.86 -17.03
C LYS A 49 8.07 -5.55 -17.34
N VAL A 50 7.16 -6.32 -16.79
CA VAL A 50 5.71 -6.10 -16.89
C VAL A 50 5.22 -5.11 -15.83
N PHE A 51 5.83 -5.12 -14.64
CA PHE A 51 5.39 -4.35 -13.49
C PHE A 51 6.42 -3.30 -13.05
N TYR A 52 5.89 -2.27 -12.39
CA TYR A 52 6.63 -1.36 -11.53
C TYR A 52 6.39 -1.76 -10.08
N HIS A 53 7.45 -2.12 -9.37
CA HIS A 53 7.40 -2.73 -8.05
C HIS A 53 7.70 -1.71 -6.94
N VAL A 54 6.71 -1.48 -6.09
CA VAL A 54 6.77 -0.56 -4.94
C VAL A 54 6.73 -1.35 -3.64
N VAL A 55 7.75 -1.18 -2.81
CA VAL A 55 7.74 -1.68 -1.43
C VAL A 55 7.12 -0.61 -0.54
N PHE A 56 5.93 -0.88 -0.01
CA PHE A 56 5.16 0.03 0.84
C PHE A 56 5.40 -0.27 2.32
N GLU A 57 5.89 0.74 3.04
CA GLU A 57 6.09 0.76 4.50
C GLU A 57 6.70 -0.54 5.07
N PRO A 58 7.95 -0.90 4.68
CA PRO A 58 8.54 -2.17 5.05
C PRO A 58 8.97 -2.22 6.52
N TRP A 59 8.38 -3.15 7.27
CA TRP A 59 8.81 -3.60 8.59
C TRP A 59 8.93 -5.13 8.55
N LEU A 60 10.14 -5.59 8.21
CA LEU A 60 10.40 -6.98 7.81
C LEU A 60 11.20 -7.78 8.84
N GLU A 61 11.63 -7.14 9.93
CA GLU A 61 12.28 -7.83 11.03
C GLU A 61 12.11 -7.10 12.35
N GLY A 62 12.26 -7.85 13.43
CA GLY A 62 12.47 -7.30 14.77
C GLY A 62 11.33 -6.43 15.31
N PRO A 63 11.45 -5.98 16.57
CA PRO A 63 10.58 -4.97 17.12
C PRO A 63 11.06 -3.56 16.73
N THR A 64 10.16 -2.59 16.82
CA THR A 64 10.53 -1.17 16.81
C THR A 64 10.45 -0.58 18.23
N SER A 65 11.27 0.41 18.55
CA SER A 65 11.32 0.99 19.92
C SER A 65 11.70 2.46 19.94
N MET A 66 11.08 3.23 20.83
CA MET A 66 11.39 4.64 21.08
C MET A 66 11.91 4.82 22.51
N LEU A 67 13.02 5.53 22.67
CA LEU A 67 13.74 5.71 23.96
C LEU A 67 14.15 4.38 24.62
N GLY A 68 14.41 3.36 23.79
CA GLY A 68 14.70 1.99 24.22
C GLY A 68 13.44 1.15 24.47
N SER A 69 13.57 -0.17 24.44
CA SER A 69 12.44 -1.11 24.54
C SER A 69 11.70 -1.06 25.88
N TRP A 70 12.31 -0.46 26.91
CA TRP A 70 11.67 -0.27 28.22
C TRP A 70 10.63 0.84 28.23
N PHE A 71 10.66 1.80 27.28
CA PHE A 71 9.74 2.93 27.24
C PHE A 71 8.58 2.70 26.26
N ILE A 72 8.88 2.61 24.98
CA ILE A 72 7.93 2.23 23.92
C ILE A 72 8.56 1.08 23.12
N ASN A 73 7.86 -0.04 23.03
CA ASN A 73 8.23 -1.17 22.20
C ASN A 73 6.99 -1.69 21.47
N ILE A 74 7.09 -1.88 20.16
CA ILE A 74 6.02 -2.45 19.34
C ILE A 74 6.62 -3.61 18.56
N SER A 75 5.96 -4.76 18.58
CA SER A 75 6.37 -5.95 17.83
C SER A 75 5.20 -6.52 17.04
N LEU A 76 5.50 -7.12 15.90
CA LEU A 76 4.54 -7.91 15.14
C LEU A 76 4.08 -9.14 15.95
N SER A 77 2.83 -9.56 15.77
CA SER A 77 2.31 -10.80 16.38
C SER A 77 2.90 -12.07 15.78
N SER A 78 3.46 -11.98 14.59
CA SER A 78 4.09 -13.09 13.87
C SER A 78 5.29 -12.57 13.10
N SER A 79 6.27 -13.44 12.84
CA SER A 79 7.42 -13.07 12.03
C SER A 79 6.99 -12.78 10.59
N PRO A 80 7.59 -11.80 9.92
CA PRO A 80 7.36 -11.55 8.50
C PRO A 80 7.68 -12.79 7.66
N ALA A 81 6.79 -13.13 6.72
CA ALA A 81 7.03 -14.24 5.81
C ALA A 81 8.10 -13.90 4.75
N ILE A 82 8.26 -12.61 4.46
CA ILE A 82 9.29 -12.05 3.57
C ILE A 82 10.20 -11.15 4.42
N PRO A 83 11.28 -11.69 5.02
CA PRO A 83 11.96 -11.07 6.16
C PRO A 83 13.03 -10.01 5.81
N ASP A 84 13.41 -9.87 4.54
CA ASP A 84 14.45 -8.93 4.12
C ASP A 84 14.33 -8.55 2.64
N ALA A 85 15.20 -7.63 2.20
CA ALA A 85 15.22 -7.13 0.84
C ALA A 85 15.49 -8.23 -0.20
N GLU A 86 16.32 -9.23 0.11
CA GLU A 86 16.60 -10.34 -0.83
C GLU A 86 15.35 -11.20 -1.04
N ALA A 87 14.63 -11.52 0.04
CA ALA A 87 13.36 -12.22 -0.07
C ALA A 87 12.30 -11.42 -0.84
N VAL A 88 12.32 -10.07 -0.78
CA VAL A 88 11.44 -9.23 -1.63
C VAL A 88 11.83 -9.34 -3.11
N LYS A 89 13.13 -9.33 -3.43
CA LYS A 89 13.63 -9.51 -4.81
C LYS A 89 13.22 -10.85 -5.40
N ASP A 90 13.25 -11.92 -4.59
CA ASP A 90 12.76 -13.23 -5.00
C ASP A 90 11.27 -13.17 -5.39
N VAL A 91 10.44 -12.47 -4.61
CA VAL A 91 9.01 -12.28 -4.93
C VAL A 91 8.82 -11.43 -6.18
N VAL A 92 9.61 -10.37 -6.37
CA VAL A 92 9.60 -9.57 -7.60
C VAL A 92 9.86 -10.47 -8.82
N ARG A 93 10.90 -11.31 -8.75
CA ARG A 93 11.21 -12.27 -9.82
C ARG A 93 10.07 -13.27 -10.05
N GLU A 94 9.46 -13.80 -8.99
CA GLU A 94 8.30 -14.69 -9.10
C GLU A 94 7.11 -14.03 -9.85
N ILE A 95 6.84 -12.74 -9.60
CA ILE A 95 5.76 -12.01 -10.27
C ILE A 95 6.09 -11.77 -11.75
N GLU A 96 7.31 -11.33 -12.05
CA GLU A 96 7.76 -11.07 -13.43
C GLU A 96 7.80 -12.36 -14.26
N ASP A 97 8.32 -13.46 -13.69
CA ASP A 97 8.33 -14.77 -14.34
C ASP A 97 6.91 -15.25 -14.67
N ALA A 98 5.95 -15.06 -13.75
CA ALA A 98 4.55 -15.42 -13.96
C ALA A 98 3.86 -14.56 -15.03
N ALA A 99 4.35 -13.34 -15.26
CA ALA A 99 3.77 -12.39 -16.19
C ALA A 99 4.53 -12.28 -17.52
N ALA A 100 5.62 -13.05 -17.71
CA ALA A 100 6.50 -12.95 -18.86
C ALA A 100 5.80 -13.08 -20.22
N ILE A 101 4.63 -13.73 -20.29
CA ILE A 101 3.80 -13.79 -21.51
C ILE A 101 3.34 -12.42 -22.02
N HIS A 102 3.31 -11.40 -21.15
CA HIS A 102 2.92 -10.04 -21.46
C HIS A 102 4.09 -9.14 -21.88
N LEU A 103 5.32 -9.69 -21.95
CA LEU A 103 6.43 -9.03 -22.59
C LEU A 103 6.36 -9.22 -24.11
N PRO A 104 6.79 -8.23 -24.91
CA PRO A 104 6.88 -8.40 -26.35
C PRO A 104 7.77 -9.60 -26.69
N GLN A 105 7.27 -10.50 -27.54
CA GLN A 105 8.09 -11.59 -28.07
C GLN A 105 9.17 -10.98 -28.96
N SER A 106 10.41 -11.00 -28.50
CA SER A 106 11.57 -10.55 -29.28
C SER A 106 11.75 -11.46 -30.50
N GLY A 107 11.22 -11.03 -31.65
CA GLY A 107 11.41 -11.67 -32.95
C GLY A 107 12.81 -11.48 -33.56
N ASP A 108 13.67 -10.66 -32.94
CA ASP A 108 15.07 -10.49 -33.33
C ASP A 108 15.95 -10.47 -32.08
N ALA A 109 16.87 -11.44 -32.02
CA ALA A 109 17.84 -11.64 -30.97
C ALA A 109 18.97 -10.58 -31.02
N SER A 110 18.65 -9.32 -30.76
CA SER A 110 19.65 -8.24 -30.63
C SER A 110 19.40 -7.25 -29.49
N ALA A 111 18.45 -7.53 -28.58
CA ALA A 111 18.39 -6.81 -27.32
C ALA A 111 19.56 -7.30 -26.44
N GLU A 112 20.58 -6.45 -26.28
CA GLU A 112 21.63 -6.65 -25.27
C GLU A 112 20.96 -6.96 -23.93
N ALA A 113 21.39 -8.05 -23.29
CA ALA A 113 20.95 -8.38 -21.93
C ALA A 113 21.14 -7.14 -21.04
N PRO A 114 20.20 -6.85 -20.12
CA PRO A 114 20.31 -5.68 -19.26
C PRO A 114 21.70 -5.63 -18.61
N LYS A 115 22.39 -4.51 -18.78
CA LYS A 115 23.71 -4.25 -18.21
C LYS A 115 23.60 -4.30 -16.68
N GLU A 116 24.24 -5.30 -16.07
CA GLU A 116 24.38 -5.55 -14.64
C GLU A 116 23.06 -5.63 -13.86
N GLU A 117 22.90 -6.67 -13.03
CA GLU A 117 21.83 -6.69 -12.04
C GLU A 117 22.01 -5.48 -11.12
N SER A 118 21.22 -4.42 -11.35
CA SER A 118 21.19 -3.28 -10.44
C SER A 118 20.90 -3.80 -9.04
N GLY A 119 21.63 -3.32 -8.02
CA GLY A 119 21.51 -3.80 -6.64
C GLY A 119 20.08 -3.70 -6.05
N SER A 120 19.16 -3.02 -6.73
CA SER A 120 17.73 -2.99 -6.43
C SER A 120 17.01 -4.33 -6.61
N GLY A 121 17.56 -5.26 -7.40
CA GLY A 121 16.97 -6.59 -7.67
C GLY A 121 15.54 -6.51 -8.20
N GLY A 122 15.26 -5.51 -9.02
CA GLY A 122 13.97 -5.34 -9.67
C GLY A 122 12.98 -4.44 -8.92
N ILE A 123 13.25 -4.07 -7.67
CA ILE A 123 12.44 -3.11 -6.91
C ILE A 123 12.63 -1.72 -7.49
N ASP A 124 11.54 -1.04 -7.85
CA ASP A 124 11.59 0.25 -8.52
C ASP A 124 11.45 1.44 -7.55
N ALA A 125 10.74 1.28 -6.42
CA ALA A 125 10.64 2.31 -5.40
C ALA A 125 10.31 1.76 -4.00
N ILE A 126 10.62 2.55 -2.96
CA ILE A 126 10.09 2.38 -1.61
C ILE A 126 9.12 3.53 -1.34
N LEU A 127 7.90 3.23 -0.88
CA LEU A 127 6.85 4.21 -0.59
C LEU A 127 6.59 4.27 0.93
N LEU A 128 6.74 5.46 1.51
CA LEU A 128 6.56 5.72 2.95
C LEU A 128 5.44 6.75 3.16
N GLY A 129 4.24 6.26 3.48
CA GLY A 129 3.06 7.08 3.72
C GLY A 129 3.02 7.72 5.10
N PHE A 130 3.75 7.15 6.07
CA PHE A 130 3.74 7.58 7.46
C PHE A 130 5.12 7.49 8.11
N HIS A 131 5.30 8.17 9.24
CA HIS A 131 6.62 8.43 9.83
C HIS A 131 6.82 7.82 11.22
N TYR A 132 5.86 7.05 11.73
CA TYR A 132 6.05 6.33 13.00
C TYR A 132 6.95 5.11 12.77
N LEU A 133 7.60 4.66 13.85
CA LEU A 133 8.78 3.79 13.76
C LEU A 133 8.50 2.39 13.15
N ASP A 134 7.25 1.96 13.14
CA ASP A 134 6.74 0.74 12.50
C ASP A 134 6.44 0.93 11.00
N HIS A 135 6.42 2.16 10.50
CA HIS A 135 6.29 2.51 9.08
C HIS A 135 7.63 2.96 8.46
N VAL A 136 8.53 3.54 9.27
CA VAL A 136 9.92 3.91 8.90
C VAL A 136 10.94 3.08 9.67
N HIS A 137 10.84 1.75 9.57
CA HIS A 137 11.69 0.85 10.33
C HIS A 137 13.13 0.83 9.81
N GLU A 138 14.04 1.53 10.51
CA GLU A 138 15.42 1.77 10.06
C GLU A 138 16.21 0.49 9.77
N ALA A 139 16.13 -0.52 10.66
CA ALA A 139 16.88 -1.77 10.48
C ALA A 139 16.48 -2.48 9.18
N THR A 140 15.19 -2.48 8.87
CA THR A 140 14.68 -3.01 7.61
C THR A 140 15.09 -2.15 6.42
N LEU A 141 14.90 -0.83 6.49
CA LEU A 141 15.16 0.09 5.37
C LEU A 141 16.63 0.09 4.95
N ARG A 142 17.57 -0.01 5.90
CA ARG A 142 19.01 -0.08 5.60
C ARG A 142 19.45 -1.35 4.86
N LYS A 143 18.62 -2.40 4.81
CA LYS A 143 18.90 -3.61 4.02
C LYS A 143 18.58 -3.46 2.54
N PHE A 144 17.76 -2.48 2.16
CA PHE A 144 17.49 -2.19 0.75
C PHE A 144 18.66 -1.46 0.11
N SER A 145 18.85 -1.61 -1.20
CA SER A 145 19.88 -0.86 -1.92
C SER A 145 19.64 0.65 -1.78
N LYS A 146 20.72 1.40 -1.59
CA LYS A 146 20.73 2.87 -1.57
C LYS A 146 20.23 3.51 -2.88
N ASP A 147 20.30 2.77 -3.97
CA ASP A 147 19.93 3.22 -5.32
C ASP A 147 18.41 3.18 -5.55
N ILE A 148 17.66 2.48 -4.68
CA ILE A 148 16.19 2.46 -4.76
C ILE A 148 15.66 3.83 -4.31
N PRO A 149 14.90 4.55 -5.13
CA PRO A 149 14.32 5.83 -4.74
C PRO A 149 13.28 5.63 -3.63
N VAL A 150 13.37 6.48 -2.61
CA VAL A 150 12.37 6.57 -1.54
C VAL A 150 11.40 7.68 -1.87
N ILE A 151 10.12 7.35 -1.98
CA ILE A 151 9.02 8.30 -2.15
C ILE A 151 8.30 8.39 -0.81
N ALA A 152 8.37 9.53 -0.14
CA ALA A 152 7.98 9.65 1.27
C ALA A 152 7.20 10.93 1.55
N THR A 153 6.33 10.90 2.55
CA THR A 153 5.79 12.14 3.14
C THR A 153 6.91 13.01 3.71
N PRO A 154 6.71 14.33 3.86
CA PRO A 154 7.73 15.23 4.40
C PRO A 154 8.29 14.74 5.74
N GLU A 155 7.43 14.30 6.65
CA GLU A 155 7.82 13.83 7.98
C GLU A 155 8.62 12.52 7.92
N ALA A 156 8.26 11.59 7.03
CA ALA A 156 9.03 10.35 6.84
C ALA A 156 10.39 10.64 6.19
N ALA A 157 10.43 11.56 5.21
CA ALA A 157 11.67 11.99 4.57
C ALA A 157 12.63 12.66 5.58
N ASP A 158 12.11 13.45 6.52
CA ASP A 158 12.92 14.11 7.56
C ASP A 158 13.54 13.12 8.55
N ILE A 159 12.93 11.94 8.75
CA ILE A 159 13.50 10.85 9.54
C ILE A 159 14.55 10.08 8.74
N VAL A 160 14.28 9.75 7.47
CA VAL A 160 15.13 8.88 6.66
C VAL A 160 16.36 9.61 6.11
N ARG A 161 16.25 10.90 5.77
CA ARG A 161 17.34 11.67 5.15
C ARG A 161 18.60 11.75 6.02
N PRO A 162 18.53 11.99 7.34
CA PRO A 162 19.71 11.97 8.22
C PRO A 162 20.45 10.63 8.29
N TRP A 163 19.83 9.51 7.89
CA TRP A 163 20.48 8.21 7.89
C TRP A 163 21.62 8.10 6.86
N GLY A 164 21.63 8.98 5.85
CA GLY A 164 22.65 9.02 4.80
C GLY A 164 22.72 7.75 3.95
N HIS A 165 21.63 6.97 3.91
CA HIS A 165 21.58 5.69 3.21
C HIS A 165 21.12 5.81 1.77
N PHE A 166 19.94 6.38 1.51
CA PHE A 166 19.34 6.45 0.18
C PHE A 166 19.83 7.67 -0.63
N GLU A 167 20.12 7.47 -1.91
CA GLU A 167 20.61 8.53 -2.79
C GLU A 167 19.49 9.46 -3.29
N THR A 168 18.29 8.91 -3.47
CA THR A 168 17.13 9.64 -3.98
C THR A 168 15.98 9.57 -2.99
N ILE A 169 15.53 10.74 -2.52
CA ILE A 169 14.32 10.89 -1.70
C ILE A 169 13.41 11.93 -2.37
N LYS A 170 12.18 11.54 -2.72
CA LYS A 170 11.15 12.40 -3.30
C LYS A 170 9.97 12.54 -2.35
N LEU A 171 9.26 13.65 -2.46
CA LEU A 171 8.20 14.00 -1.53
C LEU A 171 6.82 13.67 -2.10
N ILE A 172 6.01 12.99 -1.29
CA ILE A 172 4.57 12.90 -1.46
C ILE A 172 3.98 14.21 -0.93
N GLN A 173 3.17 14.89 -1.73
CA GLN A 173 2.51 16.11 -1.31
C GLN A 173 1.13 15.83 -0.72
N ASP A 174 0.71 16.73 0.17
CA ASP A 174 -0.64 16.75 0.69
C ASP A 174 -1.59 17.36 -0.35
N LEU A 175 -2.78 16.77 -0.48
CA LEU A 175 -3.87 17.35 -1.27
C LEU A 175 -4.45 18.55 -0.52
N GLU A 176 -4.51 19.72 -1.15
CA GLU A 176 -5.26 20.84 -0.56
C GLU A 176 -6.77 20.68 -0.80
N PRO A 177 -7.67 20.89 0.19
CA PRO A 177 -9.11 20.69 -0.01
C PRO A 177 -9.73 21.61 -1.07
N SER A 178 -9.07 22.72 -1.40
CA SER A 178 -9.52 23.68 -2.40
C SER A 178 -9.18 23.31 -3.84
N ILE A 179 -8.41 22.24 -4.09
CA ILE A 179 -8.01 21.90 -5.45
C ILE A 179 -9.17 21.35 -6.27
N GLN A 180 -9.18 21.67 -7.56
CA GLN A 180 -10.10 21.06 -8.51
C GLN A 180 -9.53 19.79 -9.14
N SER A 181 -8.21 19.75 -9.35
CA SER A 181 -7.53 18.63 -10.02
C SER A 181 -6.51 17.99 -9.11
N TRP A 182 -6.53 16.65 -9.00
CA TRP A 182 -5.46 15.90 -8.32
C TRP A 182 -4.24 15.67 -9.24
N ARG A 183 -4.42 15.80 -10.56
CA ARG A 183 -3.37 15.59 -11.56
C ARG A 183 -2.69 16.91 -11.88
N THR A 184 -1.91 17.42 -10.94
CA THR A 184 -1.08 18.62 -11.12
C THR A 184 0.41 18.29 -11.01
N PRO A 185 1.29 19.05 -11.69
CA PRO A 185 2.73 18.85 -11.57
C PRO A 185 3.24 18.96 -10.13
N GLU A 186 2.59 19.78 -9.32
CA GLU A 186 2.99 20.01 -7.92
C GLU A 186 2.71 18.81 -7.03
N LEU A 187 1.62 18.06 -7.27
CA LEU A 187 1.25 16.90 -6.46
C LEU A 187 2.04 15.64 -6.82
N HIS A 188 2.58 15.56 -8.03
CA HIS A 188 3.37 14.42 -8.45
C HIS A 188 4.80 14.48 -7.89
N PRO A 189 5.33 13.41 -7.24
CA PRO A 189 6.70 13.41 -6.71
C PRO A 189 7.81 13.65 -7.74
N GLY A 190 7.50 13.43 -9.01
CA GLY A 190 8.40 13.57 -10.16
C GLY A 190 9.29 12.34 -10.35
N GLU A 191 10.20 12.42 -11.33
CA GLU A 191 11.18 11.37 -11.61
C GLU A 191 11.98 11.00 -10.35
N PRO A 192 12.26 9.72 -10.10
CA PRO A 192 12.08 8.57 -11.01
C PRO A 192 10.73 7.84 -10.89
N LEU A 193 9.74 8.41 -10.20
CA LEU A 193 8.40 7.83 -10.15
C LEU A 193 7.70 8.07 -11.51
N PRO A 194 7.11 7.06 -12.15
CA PRO A 194 6.50 7.23 -13.46
C PRO A 194 5.25 8.09 -13.38
N SER A 195 5.03 8.90 -14.42
CA SER A 195 3.91 9.87 -14.49
C SER A 195 2.50 9.24 -14.42
N TRP A 196 2.40 7.93 -14.65
CA TRP A 196 1.16 7.16 -14.56
C TRP A 196 0.89 6.59 -13.16
N LEU A 197 1.78 6.78 -12.18
CA LEU A 197 1.60 6.34 -10.79
C LEU A 197 1.78 7.52 -9.83
N THR A 198 0.72 7.95 -9.15
CA THR A 198 0.72 9.16 -8.30
C THR A 198 0.24 8.84 -6.88
N PRO A 199 1.15 8.77 -5.88
CA PRO A 199 0.76 8.78 -4.48
C PRO A 199 0.43 10.20 -4.02
N ILE A 200 -0.68 10.36 -3.31
CA ILE A 200 -1.15 11.63 -2.77
C ILE A 200 -1.55 11.41 -1.32
N ARG A 201 -1.03 12.23 -0.41
CA ARG A 201 -1.44 12.18 0.99
C ARG A 201 -2.71 13.00 1.18
N LEU A 202 -3.65 12.40 1.90
CA LEU A 202 -4.89 13.01 2.34
C LEU A 202 -4.82 13.09 3.87
N PRO A 203 -4.39 14.24 4.43
CA PRO A 203 -4.38 14.45 5.86
C PRO A 203 -5.76 14.17 6.47
N GLY A 204 -5.77 13.74 7.73
CA GLY A 204 -7.02 13.58 8.47
C GLY A 204 -7.11 14.48 9.69
N PHE A 205 -8.05 14.14 10.56
CA PHE A 205 -8.35 14.94 11.75
C PHE A 205 -7.26 14.83 12.84
N ALA A 206 -6.39 13.82 12.76
CA ALA A 206 -5.25 13.61 13.64
C ALA A 206 -4.11 12.97 12.85
N VAL A 207 -2.88 13.04 13.38
CA VAL A 207 -1.67 12.61 12.67
C VAL A 207 -1.72 11.15 12.21
N LEU A 208 -2.25 10.24 13.04
CA LEU A 208 -2.42 8.82 12.70
C LEU A 208 -3.50 8.61 11.64
N ASN A 209 -4.51 9.46 11.60
CA ASN A 209 -5.77 9.19 10.90
C ASN A 209 -5.77 9.73 9.47
N PHE A 210 -4.71 9.48 8.70
CA PHE A 210 -4.58 9.90 7.31
C PHE A 210 -5.13 8.85 6.33
N CYS A 211 -5.19 9.23 5.06
CA CYS A 211 -5.34 8.29 3.94
C CYS A 211 -4.27 8.60 2.89
N LEU A 212 -3.69 7.59 2.27
CA LEU A 212 -2.82 7.72 1.11
C LEU A 212 -3.58 7.19 -0.11
N ALA A 213 -3.83 8.06 -1.09
CA ALA A 213 -4.40 7.67 -2.37
C ALA A 213 -3.26 7.36 -3.34
N ILE A 214 -3.16 6.11 -3.78
CA ILE A 214 -2.20 5.69 -4.82
C ILE A 214 -2.98 5.56 -6.12
N VAL A 215 -2.83 6.55 -6.99
CA VAL A 215 -3.53 6.62 -8.27
C VAL A 215 -2.69 5.94 -9.34
N TRP A 216 -3.23 4.90 -9.96
CA TRP A 216 -2.66 4.21 -11.11
C TRP A 216 -3.48 4.56 -12.35
N THR A 217 -2.82 5.20 -13.30
CA THR A 217 -3.41 5.61 -14.58
C THR A 217 -2.98 4.63 -15.66
N HIS A 218 -3.94 4.12 -16.43
CA HIS A 218 -3.64 3.22 -17.54
C HIS A 218 -4.60 3.45 -18.71
N PRO A 219 -4.18 3.12 -19.94
CA PRO A 219 -5.06 3.21 -21.09
C PRO A 219 -6.23 2.22 -20.98
N THR A 220 -7.34 2.58 -21.60
CA THR A 220 -8.50 1.72 -21.84
C THR A 220 -8.60 1.38 -23.32
N ASP A 221 -9.34 0.32 -23.66
CA ASP A 221 -9.47 -0.16 -25.06
C ASP A 221 -10.09 0.88 -26.02
N GLY A 222 -10.62 2.00 -25.53
CA GLY A 222 -11.18 3.10 -26.34
C GLY A 222 -10.48 4.43 -26.06
N GLU A 223 -9.30 4.66 -26.65
CA GLU A 223 -8.51 5.92 -26.74
C GLU A 223 -8.44 6.84 -25.50
N GLY A 224 -8.84 6.36 -24.32
CA GLY A 224 -8.93 7.12 -23.07
C GLY A 224 -8.12 6.48 -21.96
N GLU A 225 -7.92 7.23 -20.88
CA GLU A 225 -7.27 6.74 -19.67
C GLU A 225 -8.32 6.49 -18.58
N VAL A 226 -8.05 5.49 -17.74
CA VAL A 226 -8.77 5.29 -16.47
C VAL A 226 -7.79 5.51 -15.32
N HIS A 227 -8.31 6.11 -14.24
CA HIS A 227 -7.55 6.42 -13.03
C HIS A 227 -8.09 5.58 -11.88
N GLU A 228 -7.45 4.45 -11.62
CA GLU A 228 -7.84 3.55 -10.55
C GLU A 228 -7.04 3.83 -9.29
N VAL A 229 -7.70 3.75 -8.13
CA VAL A 229 -7.11 4.17 -6.86
C VAL A 229 -7.09 3.03 -5.87
N ILE A 230 -5.93 2.90 -5.22
CA ILE A 230 -5.76 2.14 -3.99
C ILE A 230 -5.70 3.14 -2.84
N LEU A 231 -6.71 3.14 -1.96
CA LEU A 231 -6.74 3.96 -0.75
C LEU A 231 -6.10 3.19 0.41
N SER A 232 -5.04 3.69 1.01
CA SER A 232 -4.45 3.12 2.23
C SER A 232 -4.80 4.00 3.44
N SER A 233 -5.52 3.46 4.41
CA SER A 233 -5.84 4.15 5.66
C SER A 233 -5.65 3.19 6.85
N PRO A 234 -4.40 2.93 7.29
CA PRO A 234 -4.10 1.91 8.32
C PRO A 234 -4.81 2.19 9.66
N HIS A 235 -4.98 3.46 10.03
CA HIS A 235 -5.66 3.87 11.27
C HIS A 235 -7.08 4.40 11.06
N GLY A 236 -7.55 4.46 9.81
CA GLY A 236 -8.81 5.09 9.43
C GLY A 236 -8.77 6.62 9.46
N THR A 237 -9.65 7.22 8.68
CA THR A 237 -9.84 8.67 8.59
C THR A 237 -11.33 9.03 8.55
N ARG A 238 -11.64 10.32 8.50
CA ARG A 238 -13.00 10.81 8.20
C ARG A 238 -13.09 11.13 6.71
N PHE A 239 -14.29 11.00 6.16
CA PHE A 239 -14.51 11.31 4.76
C PHE A 239 -14.45 12.82 4.48
N GLU A 240 -15.04 13.61 5.37
CA GLU A 240 -15.15 15.06 5.22
C GLU A 240 -13.78 15.75 5.15
N GLY A 241 -13.65 16.73 4.26
CA GLY A 241 -12.42 17.48 4.04
C GLY A 241 -11.59 16.87 2.92
N TYR A 242 -10.44 16.30 3.24
CA TYR A 242 -9.43 15.89 2.25
C TYR A 242 -9.88 14.72 1.36
N LEU A 243 -10.48 13.68 1.95
CA LEU A 243 -10.93 12.51 1.18
C LEU A 243 -12.13 12.84 0.30
N GLU A 244 -13.05 13.67 0.78
CA GLU A 244 -14.15 14.22 0.00
C GLU A 244 -13.64 15.10 -1.15
N ALA A 245 -12.68 15.99 -0.89
CA ALA A 245 -12.05 16.82 -1.93
C ALA A 245 -11.41 15.94 -3.02
N PHE A 246 -10.63 14.92 -2.63
CA PHE A 246 -10.06 13.95 -3.58
C PHE A 246 -11.14 13.24 -4.39
N ARG A 247 -12.21 12.77 -3.74
CA ARG A 247 -13.33 12.08 -4.40
C ARG A 247 -14.05 12.96 -5.43
N ASN A 248 -14.07 14.26 -5.17
CA ASN A 248 -14.73 15.26 -6.01
C ASN A 248 -13.81 15.85 -7.08
N ALA A 249 -12.49 15.72 -6.93
CA ALA A 249 -11.50 16.21 -7.89
C ALA A 249 -11.66 15.59 -9.29
N VAL A 250 -11.02 16.24 -10.26
CA VAL A 250 -10.87 15.77 -11.64
C VAL A 250 -9.40 15.44 -11.94
N PRO A 251 -9.10 14.55 -12.90
CA PRO A 251 -9.98 13.59 -13.55
C PRO A 251 -10.73 12.67 -12.56
N LYS A 252 -11.85 12.07 -12.96
CA LYS A 252 -12.58 11.17 -12.04
C LYS A 252 -11.81 9.88 -11.81
N THR A 253 -11.75 9.46 -10.55
CA THR A 253 -11.08 8.24 -10.12
C THR A 253 -12.07 7.12 -9.82
N LYS A 254 -11.68 5.89 -10.11
CA LYS A 254 -12.40 4.66 -9.79
C LYS A 254 -11.73 3.98 -8.58
N MET A 255 -12.48 3.72 -7.52
CA MET A 255 -11.94 3.09 -6.31
C MET A 255 -11.75 1.58 -6.53
N LEU A 256 -10.51 1.18 -6.82
CA LEU A 256 -10.17 -0.22 -7.07
C LEU A 256 -10.04 -0.98 -5.76
N ALA A 257 -9.28 -0.46 -4.81
CA ALA A 257 -9.10 -1.11 -3.53
C ALA A 257 -8.99 -0.12 -2.37
N MET A 258 -9.29 -0.61 -1.18
CA MET A 258 -9.00 0.05 0.08
C MET A 258 -8.21 -0.91 0.99
N LEU A 259 -7.07 -0.47 1.49
CA LEU A 259 -6.25 -1.13 2.49
C LEU A 259 -6.59 -0.53 3.85
N HIS A 260 -7.36 -1.26 4.64
CA HIS A 260 -7.85 -0.77 5.93
C HIS A 260 -8.16 -1.93 6.87
N GLY A 261 -7.82 -1.80 8.15
CA GLY A 261 -7.98 -2.85 9.15
C GLY A 261 -9.32 -2.80 9.86
N LEU A 262 -9.88 -3.96 10.21
CA LEU A 262 -11.08 -4.01 11.07
C LEU A 262 -10.78 -3.74 12.56
N LYS A 263 -9.49 -3.79 12.94
CA LYS A 263 -9.03 -3.65 14.32
C LYS A 263 -9.19 -2.21 14.81
N GLU A 264 -9.68 -2.04 16.02
CA GLU A 264 -9.69 -0.75 16.72
C GLU A 264 -8.53 -0.71 17.72
N SER A 265 -7.91 0.45 17.88
CA SER A 265 -6.84 0.66 18.87
C SER A 265 -7.21 1.81 19.77
N HIS A 266 -6.97 1.66 21.06
CA HIS A 266 -7.17 2.71 22.04
C HIS A 266 -5.88 2.96 22.80
N THR A 267 -5.56 4.23 23.05
CA THR A 267 -4.43 4.68 23.87
C THR A 267 -4.91 5.82 24.75
N LEU A 268 -4.62 5.76 26.06
CA LEU A 268 -5.11 6.71 27.07
C LEU A 268 -6.64 6.88 27.03
N GLY A 269 -7.37 5.79 26.78
CA GLY A 269 -8.83 5.78 26.65
C GLY A 269 -9.38 6.42 25.36
N SER A 270 -8.52 7.00 24.52
CA SER A 270 -8.92 7.59 23.23
C SER A 270 -8.76 6.58 22.10
N GLN A 271 -9.73 6.51 21.20
CA GLN A 271 -9.63 5.68 19.99
C GLN A 271 -8.64 6.31 19.00
N THR A 272 -7.55 5.60 18.70
CA THR A 272 -6.50 6.06 17.78
C THR A 272 -6.60 5.40 16.41
N THR A 273 -7.14 4.18 16.35
CA THR A 273 -7.43 3.44 15.11
C THR A 273 -8.93 3.18 15.04
N LEU A 274 -9.59 3.66 13.98
CA LEU A 274 -11.06 3.64 13.85
C LEU A 274 -11.66 2.26 13.52
N GLY A 275 -10.84 1.33 13.02
CA GLY A 275 -11.23 -0.05 12.75
C GLY A 275 -12.41 -0.22 11.81
N ALA A 276 -13.21 -1.27 12.03
CA ALA A 276 -14.25 -1.70 11.11
C ALA A 276 -15.33 -0.64 10.86
N LYS A 277 -15.74 0.12 11.90
CA LYS A 277 -16.76 1.15 11.76
C LYS A 277 -16.27 2.32 10.90
N GLY A 278 -15.06 2.82 11.15
CA GLY A 278 -14.45 3.87 10.34
C GLY A 278 -14.22 3.44 8.88
N GLY A 279 -13.75 2.21 8.66
CA GLY A 279 -13.59 1.65 7.32
C GLY A 279 -14.90 1.52 6.57
N LEU A 280 -15.98 1.10 7.24
CA LEU A 280 -17.31 1.00 6.64
C LEU A 280 -17.86 2.38 6.27
N GLU A 281 -17.65 3.38 7.12
CA GLU A 281 -18.02 4.76 6.81
C GLU A 281 -17.31 5.28 5.56
N ILE A 282 -15.99 5.07 5.45
CA ILE A 282 -15.22 5.40 4.25
C ILE A 282 -15.81 4.66 3.05
N TYR A 283 -15.96 3.34 3.11
CA TYR A 283 -16.53 2.51 2.04
C TYR A 283 -17.86 3.06 1.53
N ARG A 284 -18.79 3.39 2.43
CA ARG A 284 -20.10 3.93 2.07
C ARG A 284 -19.99 5.28 1.37
N LYS A 285 -19.18 6.20 1.91
CA LYS A 285 -19.10 7.58 1.43
C LYS A 285 -18.27 7.76 0.16
N VAL A 286 -17.26 6.92 -0.08
CA VAL A 286 -16.52 6.95 -1.37
C VAL A 286 -17.32 6.34 -2.53
N GLY A 287 -18.44 5.68 -2.23
CA GLY A 287 -19.31 5.01 -3.22
C GLY A 287 -18.95 3.55 -3.46
N GLY A 288 -18.37 2.89 -2.45
CA GLY A 288 -17.85 1.53 -2.54
C GLY A 288 -16.43 1.46 -3.07
N VAL A 289 -15.79 0.32 -2.81
CA VAL A 289 -14.53 -0.09 -3.45
C VAL A 289 -14.70 -1.53 -3.92
N LYS A 290 -13.96 -1.91 -4.96
CA LYS A 290 -14.07 -3.28 -5.47
C LYS A 290 -13.47 -4.33 -4.52
N TYR A 291 -12.36 -3.99 -3.87
CA TYR A 291 -11.69 -4.85 -2.91
C TYR A 291 -11.36 -4.07 -1.62
N TRP A 292 -11.89 -4.52 -0.49
CA TRP A 292 -11.42 -4.07 0.82
C TRP A 292 -10.39 -5.07 1.32
N VAL A 293 -9.12 -4.78 1.09
CA VAL A 293 -8.00 -5.61 1.52
C VAL A 293 -7.68 -5.30 2.98
N LEU A 294 -7.65 -6.33 3.83
CA LEU A 294 -7.27 -6.17 5.22
C LEU A 294 -5.78 -5.81 5.33
N SER A 295 -5.49 -4.63 5.85
CA SER A 295 -4.15 -4.11 6.13
C SER A 295 -4.16 -3.49 7.53
N HIS A 296 -3.03 -3.52 8.24
CA HIS A 296 -2.95 -3.03 9.63
C HIS A 296 -4.02 -3.67 10.54
N HIS A 297 -4.34 -4.95 10.27
CA HIS A 297 -5.43 -5.69 10.89
C HIS A 297 -4.94 -6.59 12.03
N SER A 298 -3.64 -6.89 12.09
CA SER A 298 -3.07 -7.80 13.09
C SER A 298 -2.97 -7.10 14.45
N LYS A 299 -3.15 -7.85 15.54
CA LYS A 299 -2.94 -7.31 16.89
C LYS A 299 -1.45 -7.14 17.12
N LEU A 300 -1.00 -5.92 17.35
CA LEU A 300 0.41 -5.69 17.66
C LEU A 300 0.68 -6.02 19.12
N LEU A 301 1.94 -6.36 19.42
CA LEU A 301 2.40 -6.58 20.78
C LEU A 301 3.01 -5.27 21.28
N TYR A 302 2.36 -4.70 22.29
CA TYR A 302 2.77 -3.44 22.91
C TYR A 302 3.54 -3.69 24.20
N GLY A 303 4.74 -3.15 24.29
CA GLY A 303 5.63 -3.25 25.43
C GLY A 303 6.20 -1.89 25.87
N GLY A 304 6.87 -1.90 27.01
CA GLY A 304 7.43 -0.70 27.63
C GLY A 304 6.45 0.03 28.55
N ILE A 305 7.00 0.81 29.48
CA ILE A 305 6.25 1.42 30.58
C ILE A 305 5.21 2.43 30.08
N PHE A 306 5.47 3.15 28.98
CA PHE A 306 4.53 4.12 28.45
C PHE A 306 3.29 3.45 27.90
N LEU A 307 3.44 2.48 26.98
CA LEU A 307 2.29 1.80 26.37
C LEU A 307 1.49 1.00 27.40
N TYR A 308 2.15 0.45 28.41
CA TYR A 308 1.49 -0.20 29.54
C TYR A 308 0.65 0.80 30.37
N LEU A 309 1.23 1.90 30.83
CA LEU A 309 0.53 2.92 31.62
C LEU A 309 -0.54 3.66 30.81
N ALA A 310 -0.35 3.74 29.49
CA ALA A 310 -1.32 4.31 28.57
C ALA A 310 -2.49 3.37 28.27
N TRP A 311 -2.47 2.13 28.77
CA TRP A 311 -3.46 1.09 28.46
C TRP A 311 -3.67 0.94 26.95
N THR A 312 -2.58 0.96 26.17
CA THR A 312 -2.64 0.78 24.73
C THR A 312 -3.11 -0.65 24.41
N GLN A 313 -4.23 -0.77 23.73
CA GLN A 313 -4.84 -2.06 23.43
C GLN A 313 -5.55 -2.11 22.09
N ASP A 314 -5.51 -3.29 21.48
CA ASP A 314 -6.16 -3.61 20.22
C ASP A 314 -7.41 -4.47 20.44
N THR A 315 -8.50 -4.08 19.80
CA THR A 315 -9.77 -4.83 19.76
C THR A 315 -10.07 -5.28 18.34
N GLN A 316 -10.10 -6.60 18.14
CA GLN A 316 -10.45 -7.17 16.83
C GLN A 316 -11.95 -7.07 16.59
N ARG A 317 -12.34 -6.60 15.41
CA ARG A 317 -13.73 -6.63 14.93
C ARG A 317 -13.84 -7.48 13.68
N THR A 318 -15.07 -7.84 13.36
CA THR A 318 -15.41 -8.65 12.18
C THR A 318 -16.32 -7.88 11.23
N VAL A 319 -16.42 -8.38 10.00
CA VAL A 319 -17.38 -7.87 9.01
C VAL A 319 -18.81 -7.96 9.52
N SER A 320 -19.18 -9.08 10.14
CA SER A 320 -20.53 -9.25 10.71
C SER A 320 -20.79 -8.22 11.79
N TRP A 321 -19.82 -8.01 12.69
CA TRP A 321 -19.95 -7.03 13.77
C TRP A 321 -20.22 -5.61 13.23
N MET A 322 -19.45 -5.15 12.22
CA MET A 322 -19.67 -3.79 11.70
C MET A 322 -21.01 -3.63 10.98
N LEU A 323 -21.51 -4.67 10.31
CA LEU A 323 -22.81 -4.63 9.64
C LEU A 323 -23.97 -4.66 10.65
N GLU A 324 -23.83 -5.44 11.72
CA GLU A 324 -24.78 -5.43 12.84
C GLU A 324 -24.82 -4.06 13.54
N GLU A 325 -23.67 -3.42 13.72
CA GLU A 325 -23.59 -2.06 14.26
C GLU A 325 -24.19 -1.01 13.32
N GLU A 326 -23.99 -1.13 12.00
CA GLU A 326 -24.66 -0.28 11.00
C GLU A 326 -26.19 -0.43 11.09
N GLN A 327 -26.68 -1.68 11.19
CA GLN A 327 -28.11 -1.99 11.24
C GLN A 327 -28.83 -1.46 12.49
N LYS A 328 -28.13 -1.39 13.63
CA LYS A 328 -28.68 -0.80 14.86
C LYS A 328 -28.99 0.70 14.69
N VAL A 329 -28.22 1.40 13.86
CA VAL A 329 -28.37 2.84 13.62
C VAL A 329 -29.28 3.10 12.42
N ASP A 330 -29.18 2.28 11.38
CA ASP A 330 -29.91 2.36 10.12
C ASP A 330 -30.51 0.98 9.78
N PRO A 331 -31.76 0.69 10.17
CA PRO A 331 -32.39 -0.61 9.90
C PRO A 331 -32.48 -0.99 8.42
N ASP A 332 -32.50 0.00 7.52
CA ASP A 332 -32.54 -0.22 6.07
C ASP A 332 -31.15 -0.57 5.48
N SER A 333 -30.08 -0.41 6.26
CA SER A 333 -28.71 -0.79 5.84
C SER A 333 -28.56 -2.27 5.48
N ALA A 334 -29.45 -3.14 5.97
CA ALA A 334 -29.49 -4.56 5.59
C ALA A 334 -29.68 -4.79 4.07
N LYS A 335 -30.20 -3.79 3.34
CA LYS A 335 -30.36 -3.81 1.89
C LYS A 335 -29.14 -3.28 1.14
N LYS A 336 -28.19 -2.64 1.83
CA LYS A 336 -26.98 -2.09 1.21
C LYS A 336 -26.04 -3.24 0.84
N GLU A 337 -25.24 -3.01 -0.20
CA GLU A 337 -24.24 -3.97 -0.64
C GLU A 337 -23.24 -4.29 0.49
N LYS A 338 -22.90 -5.57 0.63
CA LYS A 338 -21.88 -6.01 1.57
C LYS A 338 -20.49 -5.76 0.97
N PRO A 339 -19.55 -5.15 1.71
CA PRO A 339 -18.18 -4.96 1.21
C PRO A 339 -17.50 -6.29 0.88
N ASN A 340 -16.80 -6.34 -0.25
CA ASN A 340 -15.93 -7.45 -0.63
C ASN A 340 -14.61 -7.39 0.15
N VAL A 341 -14.60 -7.94 1.36
CA VAL A 341 -13.42 -7.95 2.24
C VAL A 341 -12.51 -9.13 1.88
N VAL A 342 -11.25 -8.83 1.62
CA VAL A 342 -10.22 -9.78 1.21
C VAL A 342 -9.11 -9.82 2.26
N GLU A 343 -8.81 -11.01 2.76
CA GLU A 343 -7.65 -11.26 3.61
C GLU A 343 -6.53 -11.87 2.76
N VAL A 344 -5.34 -11.30 2.85
CA VAL A 344 -4.15 -11.82 2.19
C VAL A 344 -3.20 -12.35 3.26
N ASP A 345 -2.99 -13.66 3.25
CA ASP A 345 -2.09 -14.33 4.19
C ASP A 345 -0.70 -13.67 4.22
N ASN A 346 -0.01 -13.72 5.35
CA ASN A 346 1.39 -13.28 5.45
C ASN A 346 2.26 -14.05 4.43
N GLY A 347 2.87 -13.34 3.48
CA GLY A 347 3.60 -13.90 2.33
C GLY A 347 2.73 -14.30 1.14
N GLY A 348 1.40 -14.13 1.22
CA GLY A 348 0.46 -14.38 0.13
C GLY A 348 0.35 -13.21 -0.83
N SER A 349 -0.13 -13.50 -2.06
CA SER A 349 -0.38 -12.50 -3.10
C SER A 349 -1.83 -12.51 -3.54
N PHE A 350 -2.33 -11.34 -3.93
CA PHE A 350 -3.67 -11.13 -4.45
C PHE A 350 -3.63 -10.19 -5.66
N VAL A 351 -4.29 -10.58 -6.75
CA VAL A 351 -4.38 -9.78 -7.98
C VAL A 351 -5.70 -8.99 -7.95
N LEU A 352 -5.63 -7.67 -8.13
CA LEU A 352 -6.78 -6.77 -8.21
C LEU A 352 -7.44 -6.86 -9.59
N ALA A 353 -7.97 -8.04 -9.92
CA ALA A 353 -8.56 -8.35 -11.22
C ALA A 353 -9.81 -7.51 -11.53
N ASP A 354 -10.23 -7.47 -12.81
CA ASP A 354 -11.45 -6.80 -13.29
C ASP A 354 -12.75 -7.59 -13.14
#